data_AF-A0A5D2HQI5-F1
#
_entry.id   AF-A0A5D2HQI5-F1
#
_cell.length_a   1.000
_cell.length_b   1.000
_cell.length_c   1.000
_cell.angle_alpha   90.00
_cell.angle_beta   90.00
_cell.angle_gamma   90.00
#
_symmetry.space_group_name_H-M   'P 1'
#
loop_
_entity.id
_entity.type
_entity.pdbx_description
1 polymer ?
#
loop_
_entity_poly.entity_id
_entity_poly.type
_entity_poly.pdbx_seq_one_letter_code
_entity_poly.pdbx_strand_id
1 'polypeptide(L)'
;MATRLAALRLRSHLLRNCSTLSTLRSPTSISHPAPLPISTTHHYFMSPTLRFLSTSTRRIPTRPKKVDIGARARQLQTRRLWTYALTFSCVAGFVVLVLNNFQDQLVFYVTPTDALEKYTKNPSKTKFRLGGLVLEGSVVQPSSSKEMEFVITDLITDILVRYEGSLPDLFREGHSVVVEGFVKPFTEEIKRDVSTRGVSSKARSGDCYFSATEVLAKHDEKYMPQEVAAAIEKNKKMIEDGLEGAKESVA
;
A
#
# COMPACT_ATOMS: atom_id res chain seq x y z
N MET A 1 47.74 -30.56 -21.59
CA MET A 1 47.11 -31.47 -20.61
C MET A 1 45.98 -30.67 -19.95
N ALA A 2 44.70 -31.05 -19.95
CA ALA A 2 44.06 -32.32 -19.57
C ALA A 2 44.13 -32.59 -18.05
N THR A 3 43.06 -32.86 -17.30
CA THR A 3 41.58 -32.74 -17.54
C THR A 3 40.83 -32.82 -16.19
N ARG A 4 39.50 -32.57 -16.19
CA ARG A 4 38.48 -32.96 -15.18
C ARG A 4 38.33 -32.08 -13.93
N LEU A 5 37.24 -31.33 -13.87
CA LEU A 5 36.52 -31.02 -12.63
C LEU A 5 35.51 -32.15 -12.33
N ALA A 6 35.30 -32.47 -11.05
CA ALA A 6 34.44 -33.56 -10.63
C ALA A 6 32.95 -33.15 -10.52
N ALA A 7 32.04 -34.09 -10.82
CA ALA A 7 30.60 -33.85 -10.77
C ALA A 7 30.00 -34.31 -9.43
N LEU A 8 29.49 -33.36 -8.63
CA LEU A 8 28.76 -33.66 -7.40
C LEU A 8 27.32 -34.12 -7.72
N ARG A 9 27.04 -35.41 -7.47
CA ARG A 9 25.69 -35.98 -7.47
C ARG A 9 25.13 -35.99 -6.05
N LEU A 10 24.29 -35.02 -5.69
CA LEU A 10 23.48 -35.14 -4.47
C LEU A 10 22.32 -36.12 -4.70
N ARG A 11 22.28 -37.20 -3.93
CA ARG A 11 21.08 -38.03 -3.73
C ARG A 11 20.37 -37.54 -2.47
N SER A 12 19.17 -36.98 -2.60
CA SER A 12 18.30 -36.71 -1.46
C SER A 12 17.57 -37.98 -1.02
N HIS A 13 17.92 -38.51 0.14
CA HIS A 13 17.07 -39.45 0.87
C HIS A 13 16.25 -38.66 1.89
N LEU A 14 14.92 -38.70 1.80
CA LEU A 14 14.04 -38.50 2.93
C LEU A 14 12.95 -39.57 2.91
N LEU A 15 12.73 -40.17 4.08
CA LEU A 15 11.70 -41.16 4.37
C LEU A 15 10.87 -40.63 5.53
N ARG A 16 9.61 -41.08 5.62
CA ARG A 16 8.67 -40.83 6.73
C ARG A 16 8.16 -39.37 6.79
N ASN A 17 7.02 -39.10 7.42
CA ASN A 17 6.25 -39.97 8.32
C ASN A 17 4.76 -40.11 7.96
N CYS A 18 4.10 -41.11 8.55
CA CYS A 18 2.67 -41.38 8.43
C CYS A 18 1.96 -40.99 9.73
N SER A 19 0.76 -40.41 9.64
CA SER A 19 -0.15 -40.23 10.78
C SER A 19 -1.60 -40.15 10.31
N THR A 20 -2.37 -41.21 10.57
CA THR A 20 -3.81 -41.28 10.33
C THR A 20 -4.59 -40.86 11.57
N LEU A 21 -5.69 -40.10 11.43
CA LEU A 21 -6.78 -40.17 12.39
C LEU A 21 -8.15 -39.90 11.74
N SER A 22 -9.15 -40.61 12.25
CA SER A 22 -10.58 -40.51 11.97
C SER A 22 -11.27 -39.70 13.11
N THR A 23 -12.59 -39.46 13.23
CA THR A 23 -13.78 -39.99 12.55
C THR A 23 -15.03 -39.10 12.80
N LEU A 24 -16.10 -39.25 11.99
CA LEU A 24 -17.48 -38.71 12.18
C LEU A 24 -17.63 -37.16 12.23
N ARG A 25 -18.81 -36.53 12.02
CA ARG A 25 -20.22 -36.99 12.10
C ARG A 25 -21.13 -36.25 11.08
N SER A 26 -22.30 -36.82 10.77
CA SER A 26 -23.41 -36.30 9.91
C SER A 26 -24.70 -36.10 10.77
N PRO A 27 -25.96 -35.94 10.27
CA PRO A 27 -26.47 -35.74 8.90
C PRO A 27 -27.60 -34.67 8.75
N THR A 28 -28.09 -34.44 7.51
CA THR A 28 -29.51 -34.24 7.08
C THR A 28 -29.51 -33.97 5.55
N SER A 29 -30.61 -34.05 4.77
CA SER A 29 -31.60 -35.12 4.51
C SER A 29 -32.67 -34.58 3.53
N ILE A 30 -33.35 -35.45 2.74
CA ILE A 30 -34.49 -35.14 1.83
C ILE A 30 -34.09 -34.38 0.54
N SER A 31 -34.57 -34.69 -0.69
CA SER A 31 -35.12 -35.94 -1.27
C SER A 31 -35.10 -35.89 -2.82
N HIS A 32 -35.62 -36.93 -3.48
CA HIS A 32 -36.14 -36.89 -4.86
C HIS A 32 -37.69 -36.97 -4.86
N PRO A 33 -38.36 -36.91 -6.03
CA PRO A 33 -38.76 -38.15 -6.71
C PRO A 33 -38.53 -38.17 -8.24
N ALA A 34 -38.72 -39.34 -8.87
CA ALA A 34 -38.69 -39.58 -10.33
C ALA A 34 -40.16 -39.84 -10.85
N PRO A 35 -40.57 -40.76 -11.78
CA PRO A 35 -39.85 -41.91 -12.41
C PRO A 35 -40.30 -42.40 -13.85
N LEU A 36 -39.74 -43.56 -14.30
CA LEU A 36 -40.30 -44.57 -15.25
C LEU A 36 -40.41 -44.25 -16.79
N PRO A 37 -40.72 -45.23 -17.71
CA PRO A 37 -40.06 -46.55 -17.92
C PRO A 37 -40.04 -47.13 -19.38
N ILE A 38 -39.40 -48.31 -19.61
CA ILE A 38 -39.84 -49.47 -20.47
C ILE A 38 -39.89 -49.28 -22.04
N SER A 39 -39.64 -50.24 -22.96
CA SER A 39 -39.27 -51.68 -22.92
C SER A 39 -38.52 -52.22 -24.19
N THR A 40 -38.20 -53.52 -24.14
CA THR A 40 -38.01 -54.55 -25.20
C THR A 40 -38.88 -54.41 -26.49
N THR A 41 -38.58 -54.99 -27.67
CA THR A 41 -37.69 -56.12 -28.10
C THR A 41 -37.14 -55.87 -29.55
N HIS A 42 -36.86 -56.73 -30.58
CA HIS A 42 -36.86 -58.17 -30.99
C HIS A 42 -36.02 -58.29 -32.32
N HIS A 43 -35.51 -59.42 -32.87
CA HIS A 43 -35.27 -60.77 -32.31
C HIS A 43 -34.03 -61.54 -32.89
N TYR A 44 -34.04 -61.97 -34.17
CA TYR A 44 -33.00 -62.82 -34.82
C TYR A 44 -32.89 -62.58 -36.35
N PHE A 45 -31.70 -62.83 -36.95
CA PHE A 45 -31.58 -63.68 -38.15
C PHE A 45 -30.17 -64.30 -38.26
N MET A 46 -29.92 -65.16 -39.26
CA MET A 46 -28.91 -66.22 -39.26
C MET A 46 -27.49 -65.86 -39.74
N SER A 47 -26.53 -66.66 -39.28
CA SER A 47 -25.21 -66.98 -39.87
C SER A 47 -25.31 -67.48 -41.33
N PRO A 48 -24.21 -67.64 -42.14
CA PRO A 48 -22.81 -67.78 -41.71
C PRO A 48 -21.70 -67.18 -42.64
N THR A 49 -20.45 -67.55 -42.35
CA THR A 49 -19.24 -67.54 -43.22
C THR A 49 -18.70 -66.23 -43.79
N LEU A 50 -17.47 -65.87 -43.34
CA LEU A 50 -16.25 -65.62 -44.13
C LEU A 50 -15.09 -65.48 -43.10
N ARG A 51 -14.18 -66.45 -42.95
CA ARG A 51 -12.93 -66.64 -43.73
C ARG A 51 -12.06 -65.38 -43.88
N PHE A 52 -10.98 -65.32 -43.08
CA PHE A 52 -9.74 -64.54 -43.32
C PHE A 52 -9.91 -62.98 -43.35
N LEU A 53 -8.88 -62.15 -43.16
CA LEU A 53 -7.44 -62.40 -42.92
C LEU A 53 -7.00 -61.78 -41.58
N SER A 54 -5.93 -62.32 -40.99
CA SER A 54 -5.16 -61.60 -39.96
C SER A 54 -4.36 -60.46 -40.61
N THR A 55 -4.89 -59.24 -40.58
CA THR A 55 -4.18 -58.03 -41.01
C THR A 55 -3.19 -57.57 -39.95
N SER A 56 -2.14 -58.37 -39.75
CA SER A 56 -0.89 -57.88 -39.16
C SER A 56 -0.40 -56.72 -40.02
N THR A 57 -0.66 -55.50 -39.57
CA THR A 57 -0.34 -54.26 -40.29
C THR A 57 1.17 -54.09 -40.29
N ARG A 58 1.78 -54.68 -41.32
CA ARG A 58 3.22 -54.71 -41.64
C ARG A 58 3.80 -53.35 -41.34
N ARG A 59 4.48 -53.21 -40.18
CA ARG A 59 5.07 -51.94 -39.74
C ARG A 59 6.13 -51.54 -40.76
N ILE A 60 5.74 -50.70 -41.72
CA ILE A 60 6.66 -50.10 -42.68
C ILE A 60 7.73 -49.40 -41.84
N PRO A 61 9.02 -49.74 -41.98
CA PRO A 61 10.08 -49.08 -41.22
C PRO A 61 10.17 -47.64 -41.70
N THR A 62 9.47 -46.74 -41.01
CA THR A 62 9.46 -45.31 -41.34
C THR A 62 10.88 -44.80 -41.17
N ARG A 63 11.45 -44.30 -42.29
CA ARG A 63 12.82 -43.77 -42.36
C ARG A 63 13.07 -42.87 -41.15
N PRO A 64 14.05 -43.17 -40.27
CA PRO A 64 14.22 -42.43 -39.02
C PRO A 64 14.42 -40.95 -39.36
N LYS A 65 13.49 -40.10 -38.90
CA LYS A 65 13.51 -38.66 -39.18
C LYS A 65 14.82 -38.11 -38.63
N LYS A 66 15.70 -37.64 -39.53
CA LYS A 66 17.03 -37.12 -39.18
C LYS A 66 16.87 -36.11 -38.05
N VAL A 67 17.40 -36.44 -36.88
CA VAL A 67 17.27 -35.57 -35.71
C VAL A 67 18.26 -34.43 -35.90
N ASP A 68 17.76 -33.23 -36.17
CA ASP A 68 18.61 -32.04 -36.25
C ASP A 68 19.07 -31.64 -34.85
N ILE A 69 20.21 -32.23 -34.44
CA ILE A 69 20.85 -32.02 -33.13
C ILE A 69 21.07 -30.52 -32.87
N GLY A 70 21.44 -29.75 -33.90
CA GLY A 70 21.57 -28.29 -33.81
C GLY A 70 20.26 -27.55 -33.52
N ALA A 71 19.12 -28.03 -34.03
CA ALA A 71 17.81 -27.44 -33.73
C ALA A 71 17.41 -27.72 -32.27
N ARG A 72 17.62 -28.95 -31.79
CA ARG A 72 17.41 -29.31 -30.37
C ARG A 72 18.35 -28.56 -29.42
N ALA A 73 19.62 -28.36 -29.81
CA ALA A 73 20.59 -27.60 -29.01
C ALA A 73 20.14 -26.14 -28.84
N ARG A 74 19.73 -25.47 -29.93
CA ARG A 74 19.18 -24.10 -29.89
C ARG A 74 17.91 -24.01 -29.03
N GLN A 75 17.00 -24.98 -29.11
CA GLN A 75 15.80 -25.05 -28.26
C GLN A 75 16.11 -25.18 -26.76
N LEU A 76 17.21 -25.85 -26.38
CA LEU A 76 17.62 -25.95 -24.97
C LEU A 76 18.27 -24.66 -24.46
N GLN A 77 18.99 -23.93 -25.33
CA GLN A 77 19.56 -22.63 -25.02
C GLN A 77 18.47 -21.57 -24.81
N THR A 78 17.49 -21.46 -25.74
CA THR A 78 16.40 -20.48 -25.60
C THR A 78 15.51 -20.77 -24.39
N ARG A 79 15.18 -22.03 -24.11
CA ARG A 79 14.40 -22.39 -22.90
C ARG A 79 15.08 -21.93 -21.60
N ARG A 80 16.40 -22.05 -21.49
CA ARG A 80 17.16 -21.57 -20.32
C ARG A 80 17.16 -20.04 -20.24
N LEU A 81 17.32 -19.35 -21.36
CA LEU A 81 17.24 -17.89 -21.42
C LEU A 81 15.86 -17.39 -20.97
N TRP A 82 14.77 -18.01 -21.44
CA TRP A 82 13.41 -17.69 -21.02
C TRP A 82 13.17 -17.94 -19.52
N THR A 83 13.69 -19.04 -18.95
CA THR A 83 13.59 -19.24 -17.48
C THR A 83 14.34 -18.17 -16.70
N TYR A 84 15.53 -17.76 -17.13
CA TYR A 84 16.29 -16.70 -16.44
C TYR A 84 15.63 -15.32 -16.58
N ALA A 85 15.12 -14.99 -17.77
CA ALA A 85 14.36 -13.75 -18.01
C ALA A 85 13.10 -13.69 -17.13
N LEU A 86 12.36 -14.81 -17.00
CA LEU A 86 11.19 -14.90 -16.13
C LEU A 86 11.58 -14.70 -14.65
N THR A 87 12.62 -15.37 -14.16
CA THR A 87 13.07 -15.20 -12.76
C THR A 87 13.58 -13.79 -12.48
N PHE A 88 14.32 -13.18 -13.42
CA PHE A 88 14.83 -11.82 -13.26
C PHE A 88 13.70 -10.78 -13.28
N SER A 89 12.73 -10.94 -14.19
CA SER A 89 11.51 -10.11 -14.24
C SER A 89 10.69 -10.22 -12.95
N CYS A 90 10.54 -11.44 -12.41
CA CYS A 90 9.83 -11.67 -11.14
C CYS A 90 10.53 -11.00 -9.95
N VAL A 91 11.86 -11.12 -9.83
CA VAL A 91 12.65 -10.46 -8.78
C VAL A 91 12.62 -8.94 -8.93
N ALA A 92 12.77 -8.41 -10.15
CA ALA A 92 12.69 -6.97 -10.41
C ALA A 92 11.31 -6.41 -10.07
N GLY A 93 10.23 -7.09 -10.47
CA GLY A 93 8.86 -6.72 -10.12
C GLY A 93 8.59 -6.74 -8.62
N PHE A 94 9.14 -7.72 -7.89
CA PHE A 94 9.05 -7.77 -6.43
C PHE A 94 9.78 -6.58 -5.77
N VAL A 95 11.00 -6.24 -6.22
CA VAL A 95 11.73 -5.07 -5.71
C VAL A 95 10.98 -3.77 -5.98
N VAL A 96 10.41 -3.59 -7.17
CA VAL A 96 9.58 -2.41 -7.49
C VAL A 96 8.34 -2.32 -6.60
N LEU A 97 7.65 -3.44 -6.35
CA LEU A 97 6.47 -3.49 -5.48
C LEU A 97 6.82 -3.11 -4.03
N VAL A 98 7.90 -3.68 -3.49
CA VAL A 98 8.40 -3.36 -2.13
C VAL A 98 8.80 -1.88 -2.03
N LEU A 99 9.51 -1.33 -3.03
CA LEU A 99 9.91 0.08 -3.04
C LEU A 99 8.71 1.03 -3.13
N ASN A 100 7.67 0.70 -3.89
CA ASN A 100 6.45 1.51 -3.94
C ASN A 100 5.73 1.48 -2.59
N ASN A 101 5.49 0.29 -2.04
CA ASN A 101 4.76 0.14 -0.79
C ASN A 101 5.49 0.76 0.42
N PHE A 102 6.82 0.79 0.39
CA PHE A 102 7.61 1.48 1.41
C PHE A 102 7.43 3.02 1.35
N GLN A 103 7.34 3.61 0.14
CA GLN A 103 7.10 5.05 -0.01
C GLN A 103 5.73 5.48 0.56
N ASP A 104 4.70 4.63 0.41
CA ASP A 104 3.36 4.87 0.96
C ASP A 104 3.32 4.91 2.51
N GLN A 105 4.35 4.37 3.19
CA GLN A 105 4.43 4.27 4.66
C GLN A 105 5.33 5.33 5.32
N LEU A 106 6.06 6.14 4.55
CA LEU A 106 6.98 7.15 5.10
C LEU A 106 6.23 8.40 5.59
N VAL A 107 5.94 8.45 6.89
CA VAL A 107 5.31 9.61 7.53
C VAL A 107 6.37 10.63 7.96
N PHE A 108 6.61 11.62 7.10
CA PHE A 108 7.55 12.72 7.36
C PHE A 108 6.98 13.73 8.38
N TYR A 109 7.88 14.41 9.10
CA TYR A 109 7.54 15.56 9.93
C TYR A 109 7.69 16.86 9.13
N VAL A 110 6.76 17.80 9.31
CA VAL A 110 6.60 18.97 8.44
C VAL A 110 6.02 20.14 9.23
N THR A 111 6.52 21.37 9.06
CA THR A 111 5.90 22.59 9.61
C THR A 111 4.73 23.09 8.74
N PRO A 112 3.84 23.95 9.26
CA PRO A 112 2.86 24.69 8.45
C PRO A 112 3.42 25.32 7.16
N THR A 113 4.55 26.03 7.23
CA THR A 113 5.19 26.65 6.05
C THR A 113 5.64 25.59 5.04
N ASP A 114 6.39 24.58 5.49
CA ASP A 114 6.84 23.48 4.62
C ASP A 114 5.68 22.70 4.00
N ALA A 115 4.58 22.52 4.74
CA ALA A 115 3.41 21.77 4.30
C ALA A 115 2.71 22.46 3.13
N LEU A 116 2.57 23.78 3.21
CA LEU A 116 2.00 24.61 2.15
C LEU A 116 2.91 24.65 0.91
N GLU A 117 4.23 24.77 1.10
CA GLU A 117 5.20 24.66 0.00
C GLU A 117 5.16 23.29 -0.68
N LYS A 118 5.16 22.20 0.10
CA LYS A 118 5.13 20.82 -0.42
C LYS A 118 3.83 20.56 -1.20
N TYR A 119 2.68 21.02 -0.69
CA TYR A 119 1.39 20.92 -1.38
C TYR A 119 1.36 21.70 -2.70
N THR A 120 1.91 22.92 -2.72
CA THR A 120 2.00 23.76 -3.93
C THR A 120 2.91 23.14 -5.00
N LYS A 121 4.02 22.51 -4.58
CA LYS A 121 4.97 21.84 -5.48
C LYS A 121 4.46 20.50 -6.00
N ASN A 122 3.69 19.77 -5.18
CA ASN A 122 3.08 18.49 -5.57
C ASN A 122 1.84 18.19 -4.68
N PRO A 123 0.61 18.21 -5.21
CA PRO A 123 -0.62 17.89 -4.47
C PRO A 123 -0.78 16.37 -4.25
N SER A 124 0.21 15.77 -3.58
CA SER A 124 0.25 14.35 -3.26
C SER A 124 -0.77 13.99 -2.18
N LYS A 125 -1.36 12.80 -2.28
CA LYS A 125 -2.31 12.25 -1.28
C LYS A 125 -1.60 11.46 -0.18
N THR A 126 -0.38 11.85 0.17
CA THR A 126 0.46 11.15 1.15
C THR A 126 0.14 11.65 2.56
N LYS A 127 0.12 10.76 3.54
CA LYS A 127 0.04 11.14 4.96
C LYS A 127 1.34 11.81 5.40
N PHE A 128 1.25 12.85 6.21
CA PHE A 128 2.40 13.38 6.93
C PHE A 128 2.01 13.89 8.32
N ARG A 129 3.03 14.19 9.14
CA ARG A 129 2.89 14.71 10.50
C ARG A 129 3.19 16.20 10.51
N LEU A 130 2.12 16.99 10.57
CA LEU A 130 2.18 18.44 10.74
C LEU A 130 2.57 18.73 12.21
N GLY A 131 3.73 19.36 12.42
CA GLY A 131 4.22 19.74 13.74
C GLY A 131 4.28 21.27 13.88
N GLY A 132 3.83 21.78 15.03
CA GLY A 132 3.84 23.22 15.32
C GLY A 132 3.24 23.55 16.68
N LEU A 133 3.00 24.83 16.93
CA LEU A 133 2.37 25.34 18.15
C LEU A 133 0.86 25.50 17.93
N VAL A 134 0.03 25.18 18.92
CA VAL A 134 -1.41 25.47 18.88
C VAL A 134 -1.64 26.95 19.18
N LEU A 135 -2.32 27.67 18.30
CA LEU A 135 -2.59 29.11 18.47
C LEU A 135 -3.63 29.37 19.57
N GLU A 136 -3.43 30.42 20.36
CA GLU A 136 -4.29 30.77 21.50
C GLU A 136 -5.69 31.29 21.08
N GLY A 137 -6.70 30.85 21.82
CA GLY A 137 -8.12 31.01 21.52
C GLY A 137 -8.51 30.53 20.11
N SER A 138 -7.85 29.52 19.56
CA SER A 138 -8.15 28.97 18.23
C SER A 138 -8.97 27.68 18.29
N VAL A 139 -9.00 27.01 19.45
CA VAL A 139 -9.65 25.71 19.63
C VAL A 139 -11.15 25.87 19.77
N VAL A 140 -11.90 25.36 18.80
CA VAL A 140 -13.37 25.41 18.73
C VAL A 140 -13.93 24.02 18.48
N GLN A 141 -14.90 23.64 19.31
CA GLN A 141 -15.74 22.47 19.12
C GLN A 141 -17.13 22.93 18.63
N PRO A 142 -17.50 22.71 17.35
CA PRO A 142 -18.85 22.99 16.86
C PRO A 142 -19.88 22.10 17.58
N SER A 143 -20.95 22.69 18.13
CA SER A 143 -21.99 21.95 18.87
C SER A 143 -22.81 20.96 18.02
N SER A 144 -22.61 20.96 16.70
CA SER A 144 -23.34 20.12 15.72
C SER A 144 -22.62 18.81 15.39
N SER A 145 -21.30 18.71 15.59
CA SER A 145 -20.48 17.57 15.16
C SER A 145 -19.45 17.16 16.22
N LYS A 146 -18.80 16.00 16.02
CA LYS A 146 -17.65 15.57 16.82
C LYS A 146 -16.31 16.03 16.22
N GLU A 147 -16.36 17.10 15.44
CA GLU A 147 -15.18 17.72 14.87
C GLU A 147 -14.57 18.71 15.87
N MET A 148 -13.26 18.88 15.77
CA MET A 148 -12.47 19.85 16.52
C MET A 148 -11.70 20.68 15.50
N GLU A 149 -11.91 22.00 15.54
CA GLU A 149 -11.24 22.96 14.67
C GLU A 149 -10.23 23.75 15.50
N PHE A 150 -8.97 23.80 15.07
CA PHE A 150 -7.91 24.56 15.75
C PHE A 150 -6.84 24.99 14.74
N VAL A 151 -6.00 25.97 15.11
CA VAL A 151 -4.95 26.48 14.22
C VAL A 151 -3.58 26.07 14.74
N ILE A 152 -2.75 25.51 13.85
CA ILE A 152 -1.32 25.26 14.11
C ILE A 152 -0.49 26.34 13.42
N THR A 153 0.47 26.90 14.15
CA THR A 153 1.43 27.91 13.67
C THR A 153 2.88 27.45 13.82
N ASP A 154 3.75 27.94 12.95
CA ASP A 154 5.22 27.92 13.12
C ASP A 154 5.79 29.33 13.37
N LEU A 155 4.96 30.25 13.88
CA LEU A 155 5.19 31.68 14.06
C LEU A 155 5.16 32.51 12.76
N ILE A 156 5.33 31.90 11.58
CA ILE A 156 5.23 32.56 10.28
C ILE A 156 3.88 32.25 9.61
N THR A 157 3.58 30.96 9.45
CA THR A 157 2.43 30.46 8.70
C THR A 157 1.47 29.72 9.62
N ASP A 158 0.18 30.00 9.46
CA ASP A 158 -0.90 29.42 10.27
C ASP A 158 -1.82 28.57 9.39
N ILE A 159 -2.05 27.31 9.75
CA ILE A 159 -2.92 26.37 9.03
C ILE A 159 -4.08 25.93 9.92
N LEU A 160 -5.30 25.99 9.37
CA LEU A 160 -6.49 25.42 9.99
C LEU A 160 -6.42 23.88 9.96
N VAL A 161 -6.55 23.26 11.14
CA VAL A 161 -6.65 21.83 11.34
C VAL A 161 -8.09 21.46 11.67
N ARG A 162 -8.61 20.44 11.00
CA ARG A 162 -9.87 19.76 11.31
C ARG A 162 -9.59 18.33 11.75
N TYR A 163 -9.96 17.99 12.98
CA TYR A 163 -9.81 16.66 13.57
C TYR A 163 -11.19 16.07 13.91
N GLU A 164 -11.42 14.79 13.61
CA GLU A 164 -12.63 14.07 14.03
C GLU A 164 -12.31 13.25 15.29
N GLY A 165 -12.93 13.60 16.42
CA GLY A 165 -12.73 12.91 17.70
C GLY A 165 -12.53 13.85 18.89
N SER A 166 -12.16 13.26 20.02
CA SER A 166 -11.83 14.00 21.25
C SER A 166 -10.33 14.29 21.29
N LEU A 167 -9.96 15.54 21.55
CA LEU A 167 -8.55 15.92 21.74
C LEU A 167 -7.97 15.23 22.99
N PRO A 168 -6.67 14.85 23.01
CA PRO A 168 -6.02 14.30 24.19
C PRO A 168 -6.04 15.28 25.36
N ASP A 169 -6.04 14.82 26.61
CA ASP A 169 -6.02 15.74 27.77
C ASP A 169 -4.71 16.55 27.87
N LEU A 170 -3.60 16.09 27.30
CA LEU A 170 -2.37 16.89 27.17
C LEU A 170 -2.44 17.94 26.05
N PHE A 171 -3.57 18.09 25.36
CA PHE A 171 -3.75 19.14 24.36
C PHE A 171 -4.15 20.46 25.05
N ARG A 172 -3.31 21.48 24.87
CA ARG A 172 -3.50 22.84 25.40
C ARG A 172 -3.02 23.84 24.35
N GLU A 173 -3.63 25.03 24.36
CA GLU A 173 -3.18 26.14 23.51
C GLU A 173 -1.79 26.65 23.94
N GLY A 174 -1.07 27.31 23.03
CA GLY A 174 0.31 27.78 23.24
C GLY A 174 1.38 26.68 23.22
N HIS A 175 0.99 25.40 23.29
CA HIS A 175 1.92 24.27 23.39
C HIS A 175 2.19 23.62 22.02
N SER A 176 3.30 22.88 21.94
CA SER A 176 3.64 22.06 20.78
C SER A 176 2.71 20.86 20.63
N VAL A 177 2.32 20.59 19.38
CA VAL A 177 1.51 19.43 18.99
C VAL A 177 2.05 18.85 17.67
N VAL A 178 1.88 17.54 17.50
CA VAL A 178 2.09 16.86 16.22
C VAL A 178 0.77 16.24 15.79
N VAL A 179 0.38 16.40 14.53
CA VAL A 179 -0.90 15.92 14.01
C VAL A 179 -0.67 15.14 12.71
N GLU A 180 -1.12 13.89 12.65
CA GLU A 180 -1.04 13.09 11.43
C GLU A 180 -2.31 13.25 10.59
N GLY A 181 -2.16 13.46 9.27
CA GLY A 181 -3.28 13.70 8.38
C GLY A 181 -2.86 14.01 6.93
N PHE A 182 -3.76 14.69 6.21
CA PHE A 182 -3.60 15.10 4.82
C PHE A 182 -4.00 16.57 4.63
N VAL A 183 -3.29 17.31 3.77
CA VAL A 183 -3.78 18.61 3.27
C VAL A 183 -4.93 18.39 2.28
N LYS A 184 -5.98 19.19 2.40
CA LYS A 184 -7.11 19.26 1.45
C LYS A 184 -7.34 20.72 1.05
N PRO A 185 -7.65 21.03 -0.23
CA PRO A 185 -8.05 22.38 -0.63
C PRO A 185 -9.39 22.74 0.02
N PHE A 186 -9.63 24.03 0.24
CA PHE A 186 -10.97 24.48 0.65
C PHE A 186 -11.98 24.34 -0.51
N THR A 187 -12.97 23.47 -0.34
CA THR A 187 -14.19 23.50 -1.15
C THR A 187 -15.04 24.70 -0.74
N GLU A 188 -15.71 25.35 -1.69
CA GLU A 188 -16.52 26.57 -1.46
C GLU A 188 -17.69 26.41 -0.45
N GLU A 189 -18.07 25.17 -0.13
CA GLU A 189 -19.01 24.86 0.96
C GLU A 189 -18.34 25.05 2.33
N ILE A 190 -17.19 24.38 2.54
CA ILE A 190 -16.36 24.50 3.75
C ILE A 190 -15.97 25.96 3.97
N LYS A 191 -15.67 26.72 2.92
CA LYS A 191 -15.30 28.14 3.00
C LYS A 191 -16.40 29.02 3.62
N ARG A 192 -17.68 28.66 3.49
CA ARG A 192 -18.82 29.35 4.14
C ARG A 192 -18.98 28.93 5.60
N ASP A 193 -18.86 27.63 5.88
CA ASP A 193 -18.86 27.10 7.25
C ASP A 193 -17.69 27.63 8.08
N VAL A 194 -16.53 27.83 7.45
CA VAL A 194 -15.29 28.28 8.08
C VAL A 194 -15.23 29.81 8.20
N SER A 195 -15.82 30.58 7.28
CA SER A 195 -15.91 32.05 7.43
C SER A 195 -16.98 32.51 8.43
N THR A 196 -17.99 31.68 8.71
CA THR A 196 -18.97 31.93 9.79
C THR A 196 -18.44 31.55 11.18
N ARG A 197 -17.40 30.71 11.26
CA ARG A 197 -16.71 30.31 12.49
C ARG A 197 -15.41 31.10 12.63
N GLY A 198 -15.35 32.05 13.57
CA GLY A 198 -14.24 33.02 13.74
C GLY A 198 -12.81 32.48 14.03
N VAL A 199 -12.56 31.18 13.78
CA VAL A 199 -11.23 30.56 13.75
C VAL A 199 -10.48 30.94 12.47
N SER A 200 -11.18 31.10 11.33
CA SER A 200 -10.53 31.32 10.02
C SER A 200 -9.79 32.63 9.92
N SER A 201 -10.26 33.68 10.59
CA SER A 201 -9.61 35.00 10.64
C SER A 201 -8.28 35.00 11.40
N LYS A 202 -7.98 33.93 12.15
CA LYS A 202 -6.68 33.70 12.77
C LYS A 202 -5.72 32.90 11.88
N ALA A 203 -6.21 32.20 10.86
CA ALA A 203 -5.37 31.43 9.94
C ALA A 203 -4.92 32.31 8.76
N ARG A 204 -3.63 32.71 8.73
CA ARG A 204 -3.05 33.46 7.60
C ARG A 204 -3.11 32.70 6.26
N SER A 205 -3.17 31.37 6.27
CA SER A 205 -3.30 30.56 5.04
C SER A 205 -4.77 30.25 4.72
N GLY A 206 -5.24 30.74 3.57
CA GLY A 206 -6.65 30.70 3.17
C GLY A 206 -7.06 29.67 2.11
N ASP A 207 -6.11 28.89 1.56
CA ASP A 207 -6.34 28.06 0.36
C ASP A 207 -6.50 26.55 0.65
N CYS A 208 -5.99 26.07 1.79
CA CYS A 208 -6.10 24.67 2.20
C CYS A 208 -6.23 24.49 3.73
N TYR A 209 -6.85 23.40 4.14
CA TYR A 209 -6.92 22.95 5.53
C TYR A 209 -6.24 21.59 5.71
N PHE A 210 -5.81 21.29 6.93
CA PHE A 210 -5.28 19.98 7.29
C PHE A 210 -6.39 19.09 7.86
N SER A 211 -6.66 17.97 7.20
CA SER A 211 -7.60 16.95 7.65
C SER A 211 -6.85 15.92 8.50
N ALA A 212 -6.91 16.11 9.81
CA ALA A 212 -6.26 15.27 10.79
C ALA A 212 -6.97 13.92 10.98
N THR A 213 -6.19 12.88 11.22
CA THR A 213 -6.64 11.52 11.62
C THR A 213 -6.19 11.18 13.04
N GLU A 214 -5.08 11.76 13.52
CA GLU A 214 -4.57 11.55 14.89
C GLU A 214 -3.91 12.83 15.41
N VAL A 215 -4.15 13.17 16.69
CA VAL A 215 -3.53 14.31 17.39
C VAL A 215 -2.62 13.78 18.51
N LEU A 216 -1.33 14.06 18.40
CA LEU A 216 -0.29 13.67 19.34
C LEU A 216 0.13 14.90 20.17
N ALA A 217 -0.55 15.11 21.29
CA ALA A 217 -0.17 16.11 22.27
C ALA A 217 0.71 15.49 23.36
N LYS A 218 1.96 15.96 23.47
CA LYS A 218 2.89 15.65 24.57
C LYS A 218 3.70 16.90 24.87
N HIS A 219 3.63 17.39 26.10
CA HIS A 219 4.32 18.61 26.53
C HIS A 219 5.85 18.46 26.62
N ASP A 220 6.39 17.25 26.46
CA ASP A 220 7.84 17.03 26.38
C ASP A 220 8.41 17.67 25.10
N GLU A 221 9.22 18.72 25.23
CA GLU A 221 10.01 19.30 24.12
C GLU A 221 10.83 18.22 23.39
N LYS A 222 11.27 17.20 24.14
CA LYS A 222 11.96 15.98 23.69
C LYS A 222 11.16 15.12 22.70
N TYR A 223 9.84 15.34 22.55
CA TYR A 223 8.99 14.64 21.59
C TYR A 223 8.73 15.45 20.31
N MET A 224 9.09 16.74 20.27
CA MET A 224 9.02 17.51 19.03
C MET A 224 10.14 17.08 18.08
N PRO A 225 9.87 16.76 16.80
CA PRO A 225 10.90 16.37 15.84
C PRO A 225 11.95 17.47 15.67
N GLN A 226 13.23 17.09 15.57
CA GLN A 226 14.33 18.05 15.42
C GLN A 226 14.16 18.98 14.20
N GLU A 227 13.59 18.46 13.11
CA GLU A 227 13.25 19.21 11.89
C GLU A 227 12.24 20.35 12.17
N VAL A 228 11.19 20.05 12.95
CA VAL A 228 10.14 21.00 13.34
C VAL A 228 10.66 21.98 14.39
N ALA A 229 11.40 21.51 15.38
CA ALA A 229 11.97 22.34 16.44
C ALA A 229 12.98 23.36 15.88
N ALA A 230 13.91 22.94 15.01
CA ALA A 230 14.87 23.82 14.36
C ALA A 230 14.21 24.87 13.46
N ALA A 231 13.10 24.50 12.80
CA ALA A 231 12.32 25.46 12.00
C ALA A 231 11.62 26.52 12.89
N ILE A 232 10.99 26.12 14.00
CA ILE A 232 10.35 27.05 14.94
C ILE A 232 11.39 27.96 15.61
N GLU A 233 12.56 27.43 16.01
CA GLU A 233 13.68 28.24 16.52
C GLU A 233 14.19 29.27 15.52
N LYS A 234 14.35 28.87 14.25
CA LYS A 234 14.76 29.75 13.16
C LYS A 234 13.73 30.86 12.91
N ASN A 235 12.46 30.49 12.86
CA ASN A 235 11.35 31.42 12.67
C ASN A 235 11.26 32.42 13.84
N LYS A 236 11.45 31.97 15.07
CA LYS A 236 11.53 32.82 16.26
C LYS A 236 12.67 33.84 16.14
N LYS A 237 13.90 33.39 15.82
CA LYS A 237 15.07 34.26 15.65
C LYS A 237 14.84 35.32 14.58
N MET A 238 14.26 34.95 13.43
CA MET A 238 13.89 35.90 12.36
C MET A 238 12.90 37.00 12.80
N ILE A 239 12.01 36.70 13.76
CA ILE A 239 11.09 37.68 14.34
C ILE A 239 11.81 38.56 15.36
N GLU A 240 12.70 37.98 16.18
CA GLU A 240 13.53 38.71 17.16
C GLU A 240 14.50 39.68 16.45
N ASP A 241 15.27 39.21 15.47
CA ASP A 241 16.17 40.01 14.62
C ASP A 241 15.42 41.20 13.96
N GLY A 242 14.22 40.95 13.43
CA GLY A 242 13.37 41.96 12.81
C GLY A 242 12.83 43.01 13.79
N LEU A 243 12.59 42.62 15.05
CA LEU A 243 12.16 43.51 16.13
C LEU A 243 13.31 44.34 16.73
N GLU A 244 14.56 43.94 16.53
CA GLU A 244 15.74 44.73 16.92
C GLU A 244 16.14 45.72 15.82
N GLY A 245 16.21 45.29 14.56
CA GLY A 245 16.47 46.19 13.42
C GLY A 245 15.42 47.29 13.25
N ALA A 246 14.17 47.04 13.64
CA ALA A 246 13.10 48.04 13.66
C ALA A 246 13.24 49.09 14.79
N LYS A 247 14.06 48.85 15.82
CA LYS A 247 14.37 49.84 16.87
C LYS A 247 15.59 50.68 16.51
N GLU A 248 16.63 50.05 15.98
CA GLU A 248 17.89 50.72 15.62
C GLU A 248 17.76 51.61 14.36
N SER A 249 16.70 51.42 13.56
CA SER A 249 16.31 52.32 12.45
C SER A 249 15.40 53.50 12.86
N VAL A 250 15.09 53.64 14.16
CA VAL A 250 14.21 54.68 14.74
C VAL A 250 14.94 55.51 15.82
N ALA A 251 16.22 55.23 16.05
CA ALA A 251 17.13 55.94 16.97
C ALA A 251 18.08 56.89 16.23
#